data_AF-A0A453NGI5-F1
#
_entry.id   AF-A0A453NGI5-F1
#
_cell.length_a   1.000
_cell.length_b   1.000
_cell.length_c   1.000
_cell.angle_alpha   90.00
_cell.angle_beta   90.00
_cell.angle_gamma   90.00
#
_symmetry.space_group_name_H-M   'P 1'
#
loop_
_entity.id
_entity.type
_entity.pdbx_description
1 polymer ?
#
loop_
_entity_poly.entity_id
_entity_poly.type
_entity_poly.pdbx_seq_one_letter_code
_entity_poly.pdbx_strand_id
1 'polypeptide(L)' 'FTEIPSSGGVKALELREGSGEVPVDGDQVAIHYYGRLAAKQGWRFDSTYDHKDATGDPIPFVFTIGSGKVRQ' A
#
# COMPACT_ATOMS: atom_id res chain seq x y z
N PHE A 1 14.46 -5.56 7.73
CA PHE A 1 13.79 -4.26 7.58
C PHE A 1 14.79 -3.28 7.00
N THR A 2 14.37 -2.46 6.04
CA THR A 2 15.14 -1.38 5.42
C THR A 2 14.59 -0.05 5.92
N GLU A 3 15.45 0.85 6.37
CA GLU A 3 15.02 2.21 6.74
C GLU A 3 14.82 3.04 5.48
N ILE A 4 13.69 3.75 5.42
CA ILE A 4 13.42 4.67 4.31
C ILE A 4 14.01 6.03 4.69
N PRO A 5 15.03 6.54 3.97
CA PRO A 5 15.65 7.82 4.30
C PRO A 5 14.62 8.94 4.33
N SER A 6 14.75 9.87 5.28
CA SER A 6 13.88 11.05 5.43
C SER A 6 12.38 10.76 5.67
N SER A 7 11.98 9.52 5.96
CA SER A 7 10.58 9.13 6.15
C SER A 7 9.98 9.43 7.53
N GLY A 8 10.78 9.92 8.48
CA GLY A 8 10.34 10.10 9.86
C GLY A 8 10.24 8.81 10.68
N GLY A 9 11.03 7.78 10.31
CA GLY A 9 11.15 6.53 11.06
C GLY A 9 10.42 5.33 10.45
N VAL A 10 9.99 5.42 9.20
CA VAL A 10 9.37 4.30 8.48
C VAL A 10 10.42 3.25 8.14
N LYS A 11 10.06 1.99 8.38
CA LYS A 11 10.85 0.81 8.03
C LYS A 11 10.03 -0.10 7.14
N ALA A 12 10.61 -0.56 6.05
CA ALA A 12 10.00 -1.51 5.13
C ALA A 12 10.55 -2.93 5.33
N LEU A 13 9.74 -3.95 5.08
CA LEU A 13 10.20 -5.32 4.92
C LEU A 13 9.59 -5.86 3.63
N GLU A 14 10.45 -6.17 2.67
CA GLU A 14 10.04 -6.87 1.47
C GLU A 14 9.86 -8.35 1.79
N LEU A 15 8.63 -8.84 1.68
CA LEU A 15 8.31 -10.24 1.93
C LEU A 15 8.52 -11.11 0.69
N ARG A 16 8.33 -10.53 -0.49
CA ARG A 16 8.51 -11.18 -1.78
C ARG A 16 8.81 -10.12 -2.83
N GLU A 17 9.97 -10.21 -3.43
CA GLU A 17 10.39 -9.34 -4.53
C GLU A 17 9.52 -9.60 -5.78
N GLY A 18 9.10 -8.51 -6.42
CA GLY A 18 8.37 -8.55 -7.69
C GLY A 18 9.34 -8.59 -8.88
N SER A 19 8.91 -9.17 -9.99
CA SER A 19 9.70 -9.22 -11.23
C SER A 19 9.26 -8.18 -12.27
N GLY A 20 8.41 -7.24 -11.88
CA GLY A 20 7.86 -6.21 -12.77
C GLY A 20 8.76 -4.98 -12.87
N GLU A 21 8.47 -4.12 -13.83
CA GLU A 21 9.14 -2.83 -13.96
C GLU A 21 8.78 -1.89 -12.80
N VAL A 22 9.72 -0.99 -12.46
CA VAL A 22 9.47 0.05 -11.45
C VAL A 22 8.57 1.11 -12.10
N PRO A 23 7.40 1.40 -11.52
CA PRO A 23 6.47 2.37 -12.11
C PRO A 23 7.02 3.80 -11.99
N VAL A 24 6.66 4.64 -12.95
CA VAL A 24 7.14 6.04 -13.08
C VAL A 24 5.98 7.04 -12.98
N ASP A 25 6.31 8.33 -12.91
CA ASP A 25 5.31 9.40 -12.88
C ASP A 25 4.33 9.30 -14.06
N GLY A 26 3.03 9.38 -13.76
CA GLY A 26 1.94 9.20 -14.72
C GLY A 26 1.37 7.78 -14.77
N ASP A 27 2.09 6.77 -14.28
CA ASP A 27 1.57 5.40 -14.23
C ASP A 27 0.43 5.27 -13.23
N GLN A 28 -0.55 4.43 -13.59
CA GLN A 28 -1.61 4.03 -12.68
C GLN A 28 -1.21 2.75 -11.96
N VAL A 29 -1.23 2.80 -10.64
CA VAL A 29 -0.89 1.68 -9.76
C VAL A 29 -2.10 1.25 -8.96
N ALA A 30 -2.35 -0.05 -8.90
CA ALA A 30 -3.37 -0.69 -8.09
C ALA A 30 -2.71 -1.49 -6.96
N ILE A 31 -3.12 -1.26 -5.72
CA ILE A 31 -2.60 -1.97 -4.55
C ILE A 31 -3.72 -2.52 -3.68
N HIS A 32 -3.48 -3.70 -3.11
CA HIS A 32 -4.22 -4.16 -1.95
C HIS A 32 -3.39 -3.90 -0.69
N TYR A 33 -4.04 -3.42 0.37
CA TYR A 33 -3.42 -3.17 1.66
C TYR A 33 -4.35 -3.55 2.82
N TYR A 34 -3.75 -3.73 3.99
CA TYR A 34 -4.44 -3.68 5.27
C TYR A 34 -3.54 -3.01 6.31
N GLY A 35 -4.11 -2.13 7.11
CA GLY A 35 -3.42 -1.35 8.12
C GLY A 35 -3.71 -1.86 9.53
N ARG A 36 -2.69 -1.92 10.40
CA ARG A 36 -2.83 -2.32 11.81
C ARG A 36 -2.14 -1.34 12.74
N LEU A 37 -2.73 -1.13 13.92
CA LEU A 37 -2.16 -0.29 14.98
C LEU A 37 -1.30 -1.12 15.94
N ALA A 38 -0.01 -0.78 16.06
CA ALA A 38 0.90 -1.45 16.98
C ALA A 38 0.43 -1.33 18.46
N ALA A 39 0.00 -0.13 18.87
CA ALA A 39 -0.39 0.18 20.25
C ALA A 39 -1.77 -0.38 20.68
N LYS A 40 -2.47 -1.13 19.83
CA LYS A 40 -3.79 -1.73 20.13
C LYS A 40 -3.83 -3.21 19.77
N GLN A 41 -2.80 -3.95 20.18
CA GLN A 41 -2.67 -5.40 19.92
C GLN A 41 -2.86 -5.76 18.43
N GLY A 42 -2.36 -4.91 17.52
CA GLY A 42 -2.46 -5.16 16.08
C GLY A 42 -3.88 -5.03 15.51
N TRP A 43 -4.77 -4.29 16.17
CA TRP A 43 -6.10 -3.96 15.65
C TRP A 43 -6.01 -3.44 14.22
N ARG A 44 -6.81 -4.05 13.33
CA ARG A 44 -6.93 -3.63 11.94
C ARG A 44 -7.81 -2.39 11.88
N PHE A 45 -7.32 -1.32 11.28
CA PHE A 45 -8.07 -0.07 11.15
C PHE A 45 -8.65 0.13 9.75
N ASP A 46 -8.05 -0.49 8.72
CA ASP A 46 -8.52 -0.43 7.33
C ASP A 46 -7.98 -1.62 6.51
N SER A 47 -8.68 -2.01 5.44
CA SER A 47 -8.31 -3.12 4.56
C SER A 47 -9.08 -3.13 3.24
N THR A 48 -8.38 -3.05 2.11
CA THR A 48 -8.99 -3.20 0.78
C THR A 48 -9.67 -4.55 0.57
N TYR A 49 -9.22 -5.59 1.29
CA TYR A 49 -9.84 -6.91 1.22
C TYR A 49 -11.26 -6.99 1.77
N ASP A 50 -11.67 -6.01 2.59
CA ASP A 50 -13.02 -5.93 3.13
C ASP A 50 -13.97 -5.22 2.14
N HIS A 51 -13.44 -4.47 1.17
CA HIS A 51 -14.19 -3.80 0.13
C HIS A 51 -14.33 -4.72 -1.08
N LYS A 52 -15.53 -5.21 -1.33
CA LYS A 52 -15.81 -6.19 -2.38
C LYS A 52 -16.74 -5.63 -3.43
N ASP A 53 -16.52 -6.01 -4.67
CA ASP A 53 -17.45 -5.75 -5.76
C ASP A 53 -18.67 -6.69 -5.70
N ALA A 54 -19.50 -6.64 -6.75
CA ALA A 54 -20.70 -7.48 -6.84
C ALA A 54 -20.40 -8.99 -6.99
N THR A 55 -19.20 -9.37 -7.42
CA THR A 55 -18.78 -10.79 -7.52
C THR A 55 -18.16 -11.30 -6.24
N GLY A 56 -17.85 -10.40 -5.30
CA GLY A 56 -17.23 -10.72 -4.01
C GLY A 56 -15.71 -10.56 -4.02
N ASP A 57 -15.14 -10.04 -5.11
CA ASP A 57 -13.71 -9.86 -5.28
C ASP A 57 -13.24 -8.54 -4.62
N PRO A 58 -12.08 -8.54 -3.94
CA PRO A 58 -11.51 -7.33 -3.36
C PRO A 58 -11.27 -6.23 -4.39
N ILE A 59 -11.67 -5.00 -4.06
CA ILE A 59 -11.40 -3.82 -4.88
C ILE A 59 -10.07 -3.19 -4.43
N PRO A 60 -9.06 -3.07 -5.31
CA PRO A 60 -7.80 -2.43 -4.96
C PRO A 60 -7.95 -0.92 -4.83
N PHE A 61 -7.06 -0.30 -4.06
CA PHE A 61 -6.88 1.14 -4.11
C PHE A 61 -6.04 1.51 -5.34
N VAL A 62 -6.53 2.45 -6.15
CA VAL A 62 -5.91 2.84 -7.42
C VAL A 62 -5.54 4.32 -7.40
N PHE A 63 -4.30 4.63 -7.78
CA PHE A 63 -3.81 6.00 -7.86
C PHE A 63 -2.80 6.20 -8.99
N THR A 64 -2.53 7.46 -9.34
CA THR A 64 -1.54 7.83 -10.35
C THR A 64 -0.28 8.39 -9.68
N ILE A 65 0.90 7.86 -10.01
CA ILE A 65 2.18 8.33 -9.47
C ILE A 65 2.46 9.77 -9.94
N GLY A 66 3.05 10.58 -9.07
CA GLY A 66 3.37 11.99 -9.35
C GLY A 66 2.19 12.95 -9.28
N SER A 67 0.96 12.46 -9.07
CA SER A 67 -0.25 13.31 -9.04
C SER A 67 -0.45 14.14 -7.75
N GLY A 68 0.43 13.99 -6.75
CA GLY A 68 0.29 14.62 -5.43
C GLY A 68 -0.84 14.06 -4.56
N LYS A 69 -1.58 13.05 -5.06
CA LYS A 69 -2.69 12.39 -4.35
C LYS A 69 -2.22 11.35 -3.32
N VAL A 70 -0.95 10.99 -3.34
CA VAL A 70 -0.31 10.07 -2.40
C VAL A 70 0.91 10.77 -1.83
N ARG A 71 1.04 10.79 -0.50
CA ARG A 71 2.27 11.23 0.17
C ARG A 71 3.12 10.00 0.43
N GLN A 72 4.33 9.99 -0.14
CA GLN A 72 5.38 9.02 0.15
C GLN A 72 6.09 9.38 1.46
#